data_AF-A0A0B8X261-F1
#
_entry.id   AF-A0A0B8X261-F1
#
_cell.length_a   1.000
_cell.length_b   1.000
_cell.length_c   1.000
_cell.angle_alpha   90.00
_cell.angle_beta   90.00
_cell.angle_gamma   90.00
#
_symmetry.space_group_name_H-M   'P 1'
#
loop_
_entity.id
_entity.type
_entity.pdbx_description
1 polymer ?
#
loop_
_entity_poly.entity_id
_entity_poly.type
_entity_poly.pdbx_seq_one_letter_code
_entity_poly.pdbx_strand_id
1 'polypeptide(L)'
;MTRKSLSLFILMMTLTGAASAANEVVVSCRDYNITLTDFGDIAVEATQKNESPTVIAIQHENQLLKNDGNGLHIIGSKKRLGMITAKQSLEVNYKTGRGIFSDYTVMQGPANGKKILLEACRR
;
A
#
# COMPACT_ATOMS: atom_id res chain seq x y z
N MET A 1 -57.42 0.00 -38.26
CA MET A 1 -57.23 0.95 -37.14
C MET A 1 -56.54 0.20 -36.01
N THR A 2 -55.20 0.26 -35.85
CA THR A 2 -54.35 1.24 -35.11
C THR A 2 -53.85 0.72 -33.74
N ARG A 3 -52.67 0.06 -33.77
CA ARG A 3 -51.43 0.18 -32.97
C ARG A 3 -51.42 0.69 -31.49
N LYS A 4 -50.44 0.11 -30.74
CA LYS A 4 -49.65 0.55 -29.55
C LYS A 4 -50.09 -0.06 -28.21
N SER A 5 -49.24 -0.48 -27.27
CA SER A 5 -47.77 -0.48 -27.16
C SER A 5 -47.31 -1.49 -26.10
N LEU A 6 -46.03 -1.87 -26.23
CA LEU A 6 -45.17 -2.72 -25.41
C LEU A 6 -44.67 -1.98 -24.14
N SER A 7 -44.40 -2.70 -23.03
CA SER A 7 -43.42 -2.42 -21.95
C SER A 7 -43.62 -3.47 -20.83
N LEU A 8 -42.73 -4.38 -20.42
CA LEU A 8 -41.29 -4.42 -20.16
C LEU A 8 -40.80 -3.38 -19.13
N PHE A 9 -40.49 -3.81 -17.90
CA PHE A 9 -39.47 -3.24 -16.97
C PHE A 9 -39.25 -4.28 -15.84
N ILE A 10 -38.27 -5.16 -15.96
CA ILE A 10 -36.87 -5.05 -15.50
C ILE A 10 -36.73 -5.07 -13.97
N LEU A 11 -36.19 -6.20 -13.54
CA LEU A 11 -35.52 -6.54 -12.28
C LEU A 11 -34.68 -5.37 -11.73
N MET A 12 -35.01 -4.86 -10.54
CA MET A 12 -34.07 -4.03 -9.77
C MET A 12 -33.36 -4.89 -8.73
N MET A 13 -32.16 -5.34 -9.12
CA MET A 13 -31.07 -5.62 -8.18
C MET A 13 -30.71 -4.32 -7.46
N THR A 14 -30.60 -4.37 -6.14
CA THR A 14 -29.69 -3.49 -5.41
C THR A 14 -28.86 -4.32 -4.47
N LEU A 15 -27.70 -4.79 -4.98
CA LEU A 15 -26.53 -5.02 -4.15
C LEU A 15 -26.12 -3.65 -3.58
N THR A 16 -26.26 -3.46 -2.28
CA THR A 16 -25.66 -2.32 -1.60
C THR A 16 -24.50 -2.79 -0.74
N GLY A 17 -23.30 -2.46 -1.23
CA GLY A 17 -22.17 -2.09 -0.39
C GLY A 17 -21.31 -3.25 0.12
N ALA A 18 -20.41 -3.76 -0.71
CA ALA A 18 -19.10 -4.12 -0.19
C ALA A 18 -18.49 -2.81 0.33
N ALA A 19 -18.33 -2.69 1.65
CA ALA A 19 -17.57 -1.62 2.25
C ALA A 19 -16.16 -1.65 1.65
N SER A 20 -15.87 -0.69 0.77
CA SER A 20 -14.52 -0.46 0.28
C SER A 20 -13.72 0.07 1.47
N ALA A 21 -12.90 -0.80 2.07
CA ALA A 21 -11.83 -0.42 2.97
C ALA A 21 -11.01 0.69 2.28
N ALA A 22 -11.17 1.93 2.74
CA ALA A 22 -10.45 3.06 2.20
C ALA A 22 -9.03 3.02 2.79
N ASN A 23 -8.12 2.31 2.12
CA ASN A 23 -6.70 2.35 2.45
C ASN A 23 -6.23 3.82 2.40
N GLU A 24 -5.97 4.41 3.57
CA GLU A 24 -5.53 5.80 3.66
C GLU A 24 -4.11 5.90 3.10
N VAL A 25 -3.92 6.77 2.09
CA VAL A 25 -2.58 7.11 1.60
C VAL A 25 -1.90 7.96 2.66
N VAL A 26 -0.84 7.41 3.25
CA VAL A 26 -0.07 8.06 4.32
C VAL A 26 1.07 8.90 3.77
N VAL A 27 1.60 8.50 2.61
CA VAL A 27 2.61 9.23 1.85
C VAL A 27 2.38 9.00 0.37
N SER A 28 2.40 10.08 -0.41
CA SER A 28 2.40 10.03 -1.87
C SER A 28 3.75 10.51 -2.40
N CYS A 29 4.39 9.71 -3.23
CA CYS A 29 5.61 10.02 -3.96
C CYS A 29 5.31 10.16 -5.45
N ARG A 30 6.26 10.65 -6.25
CA ARG A 30 6.06 10.88 -7.70
C ARG A 30 5.46 9.67 -8.40
N ASP A 31 6.08 8.51 -8.17
CA ASP A 31 5.78 7.27 -8.88
C ASP A 31 5.16 6.20 -7.97
N TYR A 32 4.96 6.48 -6.68
CA TYR A 32 4.44 5.51 -5.71
C TYR A 32 3.49 6.14 -4.69
N ASN A 33 2.45 5.42 -4.31
CA ASN A 33 1.62 5.71 -3.14
C ASN A 33 1.92 4.70 -2.04
N ILE A 34 1.95 5.19 -0.81
CA ILE A 34 2.19 4.40 0.39
C ILE A 34 0.91 4.45 1.22
N THR A 35 0.26 3.31 1.39
CA THR A 35 -0.97 3.19 2.16
C THR A 35 -0.77 2.33 3.39
N LEU A 36 -1.54 2.60 4.45
CA LEU A 36 -1.73 1.66 5.55
C LEU A 36 -3.04 0.92 5.33
N THR A 37 -3.00 -0.40 5.35
CA THR A 37 -4.19 -1.24 5.26
C THR A 37 -4.81 -1.41 6.65
N ASP A 38 -6.11 -1.73 6.67
CA ASP A 38 -6.84 -2.05 7.90
C ASP A 38 -6.26 -3.27 8.66
N PHE A 39 -5.46 -4.08 7.98
CA PHE A 39 -4.80 -5.26 8.56
C PHE A 39 -3.44 -4.94 9.21
N GLY A 40 -3.04 -3.67 9.22
CA GLY A 40 -1.76 -3.20 9.74
C GLY A 40 -0.61 -3.35 8.75
N ASP A 41 -0.90 -3.60 7.48
CA ASP A 41 0.11 -3.77 6.44
C ASP A 41 0.38 -2.43 5.73
N ILE A 42 1.55 -2.27 5.13
CA ILE A 42 1.83 -1.10 4.26
C ILE A 42 1.83 -1.55 2.82
N ALA A 43 1.06 -0.93 1.93
CA ALA A 43 1.23 -1.16 0.50
C ALA A 43 2.04 -0.02 -0.12
N VAL A 44 3.09 -0.37 -0.86
CA VAL A 44 3.83 0.53 -1.74
C VAL A 44 3.40 0.23 -3.17
N GLU A 45 2.56 1.08 -3.72
CA GLU A 45 1.88 0.86 -5.00
C GLU A 45 2.38 1.86 -6.03
N ALA A 46 2.77 1.40 -7.22
CA ALA A 46 3.17 2.33 -8.28
C ALA A 46 1.97 3.19 -8.72
N THR A 47 2.17 4.50 -8.83
CA THR A 47 1.15 5.46 -9.27
C THR A 47 0.77 5.23 -10.74
N GLN A 48 1.66 4.63 -11.53
CA GLN A 48 1.38 4.19 -12.91
C GLN A 48 1.37 2.65 -12.97
N LYS A 49 0.26 2.12 -13.52
CA LYS A 49 -0.32 0.76 -13.35
C LYS A 49 0.50 -0.48 -13.75
N ASN A 50 1.82 -0.41 -13.94
CA ASN A 50 2.59 -1.52 -14.50
C ASN A 50 3.48 -2.29 -13.52
N GLU A 51 3.43 -1.99 -12.22
CA GLU A 51 4.12 -2.78 -11.21
C GLU A 51 3.15 -3.37 -10.19
N SER A 52 3.38 -4.63 -9.82
CA SER A 52 2.63 -5.26 -8.73
C SER A 52 2.86 -4.50 -7.43
N PRO A 53 1.80 -4.11 -6.69
CA PRO A 53 1.94 -3.40 -5.44
C PRO A 53 2.77 -4.25 -4.47
N THR A 54 3.76 -3.62 -3.84
CA THR A 54 4.57 -4.29 -2.84
C THR A 54 3.91 -4.11 -1.48
N VAL A 55 3.26 -5.17 -1.00
CA VAL A 55 2.60 -5.18 0.31
C VAL A 55 3.55 -5.69 1.38
N ILE A 56 3.68 -4.90 2.44
CA ILE A 56 4.45 -5.15 3.64
C ILE A 56 3.49 -5.64 4.70
N ALA A 57 3.42 -6.95 4.89
CA ALA A 57 2.63 -7.50 5.99
C ALA A 57 3.35 -7.26 7.32
N ILE A 58 2.74 -6.52 8.26
CA ILE A 58 3.38 -6.18 9.54
C ILE A 58 2.58 -6.76 10.70
N GLN A 59 3.27 -7.46 11.61
CA GLN A 59 2.72 -7.77 12.93
C GLN A 59 2.93 -6.57 13.86
N HIS A 60 1.85 -6.04 14.45
CA HIS A 60 1.86 -4.89 15.35
C HIS A 60 2.93 -4.98 16.46
N GLU A 61 3.22 -6.17 16.99
CA GLU A 61 4.19 -6.36 18.09
C GLU A 61 5.64 -6.02 17.71
N ASN A 62 6.00 -6.01 16.42
CA ASN A 62 7.36 -5.74 15.94
C ASN A 62 7.45 -4.45 15.10
N GLN A 63 6.42 -3.59 15.16
CA GLN A 63 6.34 -2.38 14.36
C GLN A 63 7.04 -1.21 15.06
N LEU A 64 8.10 -0.70 14.45
CA LEU A 64 8.63 0.61 14.80
C LEU A 64 8.14 1.61 13.74
N LEU A 65 6.95 2.17 13.97
CA LEU A 65 6.37 3.23 13.13
C LEU A 65 6.74 4.59 13.71
N LYS A 66 7.44 5.40 12.93
CA LYS A 66 7.66 6.81 13.21
C LYS A 66 7.18 7.61 12.02
N ASN A 67 5.96 8.15 12.12
CA ASN A 67 5.41 9.11 11.17
C ASN A 67 5.33 10.46 11.87
N ASP A 68 6.42 11.22 11.83
CA ASP A 68 6.50 12.53 12.47
C ASP A 68 6.59 13.65 11.42
N GLY A 69 6.70 14.91 11.87
CA GLY A 69 6.81 16.04 10.94
C GLY A 69 8.08 16.02 10.06
N ASN A 70 9.06 15.15 10.34
CA ASN A 70 10.30 15.05 9.58
C ASN A 70 10.30 13.89 8.58
N GLY A 71 9.51 12.84 8.80
CA GLY A 71 9.49 11.70 7.91
C GLY A 71 8.61 10.53 8.34
N LEU A 72 8.55 9.54 7.46
CA LEU A 72 7.98 8.22 7.70
C LEU A 72 9.11 7.20 7.83
N HIS A 73 9.15 6.44 8.91
CA HIS A 73 10.01 5.29 9.06
C HIS A 73 9.21 4.10 9.53
N ILE A 74 9.31 2.99 8.81
CA ILE A 74 8.64 1.75 9.14
C ILE A 74 9.55 0.57 8.86
N ILE A 75 9.63 -0.35 9.82
CA ILE A 75 10.30 -1.63 9.67
C ILE A 75 9.29 -2.73 10.00
N GLY A 76 9.17 -3.72 9.11
CA GLY A 76 8.24 -4.82 9.24
C GLY A 76 8.85 -6.18 8.87
N SER A 77 8.31 -7.24 9.44
CA SER A 77 8.65 -8.63 9.09
C SER A 77 7.47 -9.31 8.42
N LYS A 78 7.69 -10.02 7.31
CA LYS A 78 6.63 -10.71 6.53
C LYS A 78 6.15 -12.03 7.16
N LYS A 79 6.11 -12.12 8.49
CA LYS A 79 5.72 -13.34 9.22
C LYS A 79 4.33 -13.86 8.82
N ARG A 80 3.37 -12.96 8.59
CA ARG A 80 1.99 -13.30 8.16
C ARG A 80 1.92 -13.94 6.77
N LEU A 81 2.95 -13.76 5.95
CA LEU A 81 3.06 -14.38 4.63
C LEU A 81 3.87 -15.69 4.68
N GLY A 82 4.11 -16.25 5.87
CA GLY A 82 4.93 -17.45 6.07
C GLY A 82 6.43 -17.21 5.93
N MET A 83 6.87 -15.97 5.69
CA MET A 83 8.27 -15.62 5.44
C MET A 83 8.92 -15.01 6.70
N ILE A 84 9.26 -15.87 7.66
CA ILE A 84 9.81 -15.47 8.97
C ILE A 84 11.16 -14.75 8.83
N THR A 85 11.92 -15.07 7.79
CA THR A 85 13.24 -14.49 7.52
C THR A 85 13.19 -13.30 6.57
N ALA A 86 12.03 -12.88 6.07
CA ALA A 86 11.93 -11.72 5.19
C ALA A 86 11.54 -10.46 5.98
N LYS A 87 12.28 -9.38 5.74
CA LYS A 87 12.06 -8.05 6.29
C LYS A 87 11.88 -7.05 5.18
N GLN A 88 11.09 -6.04 5.45
CA GLN A 88 10.96 -4.87 4.60
C GLN A 88 11.09 -3.63 5.47
N SER A 89 11.65 -2.58 4.90
CA SER A 89 11.75 -1.27 5.53
C SER A 89 11.38 -0.18 4.56
N LEU A 90 10.70 0.84 5.07
CA LEU A 90 10.37 2.06 4.37
C LEU A 90 10.92 3.24 5.17
N GLU A 91 11.66 4.11 4.52
CA GLU A 91 12.08 5.38 5.08
C GLU A 91 11.78 6.48 4.08
N VAL A 92 11.17 7.57 4.54
CA VAL A 92 10.85 8.76 3.76
C VAL A 92 11.20 9.98 4.59
N ASN A 93 11.96 10.89 4.01
CA ASN A 93 12.25 12.19 4.58
C ASN A 93 11.36 13.24 3.90
N TYR A 94 10.47 13.86 4.66
CA TYR A 94 9.51 14.83 4.11
C TYR A 94 10.16 16.16 3.74
N LYS A 95 11.30 16.52 4.34
CA LYS A 95 12.01 17.77 4.01
C LYS A 95 12.67 17.71 2.64
N THR A 96 13.23 16.55 2.28
CA THR A 96 13.90 16.36 0.99
C THR A 96 12.98 15.72 -0.05
N GLY A 97 11.85 15.15 0.39
CA GLY A 97 10.96 14.34 -0.45
C GLY A 97 11.60 13.05 -0.94
N ARG A 98 12.69 12.59 -0.31
CA ARG A 98 13.40 11.37 -0.72
C ARG A 98 13.07 10.24 0.23
N GLY A 99 12.93 9.06 -0.30
CA GLY A 99 12.75 7.85 0.49
C GLY A 99 13.43 6.64 -0.12
N ILE A 100 13.47 5.57 0.66
CA ILE A 100 13.94 4.26 0.22
C ILE A 100 13.02 3.20 0.80
N PHE A 101 12.56 2.33 -0.09
CA PHE A 101 11.94 1.07 0.29
C PHE A 101 12.96 -0.05 0.06
N SER A 102 13.07 -0.97 1.01
CA SER A 102 13.95 -2.14 0.93
C SER A 102 13.20 -3.42 1.31
N ASP A 103 13.48 -4.50 0.58
CA ASP A 103 12.95 -5.85 0.81
C ASP A 103 14.10 -6.84 0.79
N TYR A 104 14.34 -7.49 1.92
CA TYR A 104 15.53 -8.29 2.15
C TYR A 104 15.25 -9.47 3.07
N THR A 105 16.05 -10.52 2.97
CA THR A 105 16.07 -11.55 4.00
C THR A 105 17.00 -11.17 5.15
N VAL A 106 16.74 -11.64 6.36
CA VAL A 106 17.56 -11.42 7.56
C VAL A 106 19.02 -11.80 7.30
N MET A 107 19.26 -12.88 6.53
CA MET A 107 20.60 -13.34 6.19
C MET A 107 21.31 -12.43 5.16
N GLN A 108 20.58 -11.85 4.22
CA GLN A 108 21.14 -10.95 3.20
C GLN A 108 21.41 -9.55 3.78
N GLY A 109 20.58 -9.11 4.73
CA GLY A 109 20.59 -7.75 5.26
C GLY A 109 20.05 -6.71 4.27
N PRO A 110 19.74 -5.48 4.74
CA PRO A 110 19.11 -4.45 3.92
C PRO A 110 19.99 -3.96 2.76
N ALA A 111 21.31 -4.10 2.88
CA ALA A 111 22.25 -3.67 1.85
C ALA A 111 22.11 -4.48 0.55
N ASN A 112 21.74 -5.76 0.64
CA ASN A 112 21.72 -6.71 -0.47
C ASN A 112 20.30 -7.10 -0.91
N GLY A 113 19.27 -6.45 -0.35
CA GLY A 113 17.88 -6.65 -0.74
C GLY A 113 17.47 -5.89 -2.00
N LYS A 114 16.25 -6.16 -2.49
CA LYS A 114 15.59 -5.32 -3.48
C LYS A 114 15.40 -3.92 -2.88
N LYS A 115 15.74 -2.89 -3.62
CA LYS A 115 15.58 -1.48 -3.21
C LYS A 115 14.76 -0.73 -4.24
N ILE A 116 13.90 0.16 -3.77
CA ILE A 116 13.18 1.12 -4.59
C ILE A 116 13.51 2.50 -4.03
N LEU A 117 14.03 3.38 -4.87
CA LEU A 117 14.26 4.77 -4.52
C LEU A 117 12.96 5.54 -4.74
N LEU A 118 12.56 6.31 -3.74
CA LEU A 118 11.35 7.11 -3.76
C LEU A 118 11.74 8.58 -3.87
N GLU A 119 11.05 9.31 -4.75
CA GLU A 119 11.32 10.72 -5.01
C GLU A 119 10.05 11.55 -4.95
N ALA A 120 10.22 12.84 -4.63
CA ALA A 120 9.15 13.82 -4.46
C ALA A 120 8.02 13.34 -3.53
N CYS A 121 8.38 12.65 -2.45
CA CYS A 121 7.44 12.18 -1.43
C CYS A 121 6.90 13.33 -0.57
N ARG A 122 5.60 13.30 -0.33
CA ARG A 122 4.83 14.25 0.48
C ARG A 122 3.77 13.50 1.27
N ARG A 123 3.35 14.11 2.38
CA ARG A 123 2.23 13.65 3.19
C ARG A 123 0.91 13.93 2.50
#